data_AF-A0A2I8DFP8-F1
#
_entry.id   AF-A0A2I8DFP8-F1
#
_cell.length_a   1.000
_cell.length_b   1.000
_cell.length_c   1.000
_cell.angle_alpha   90.00
_cell.angle_beta   90.00
_cell.angle_gamma   90.00
#
_symmetry.space_group_name_H-M   'P 1'
#
loop_
_entity.id
_entity.type
_entity.pdbx_description
1 polymer ?
#
loop_
_entity_poly.entity_id
_entity_poly.type
_entity_poly.pdbx_seq_one_letter_code
_entity_poly.pdbx_strand_id
1 'polypeptide(L)' 'MKVDGALLHQAVLDPEYGFFLAPMTRGMRLTTAVELGVRDAPCTLVQLAAVEPVARRMLPL' A
#
# COMPACT_ATOMS: atom_id res chain seq x y z
N MET A 1 -15.05 -1.21 18.59
CA MET A 1 -13.69 -1.33 19.14
C MET A 1 -12.77 -0.54 18.21
N LYS A 2 -12.29 0.63 18.64
CA LYS A 2 -11.47 1.52 17.81
C LYS A 2 -10.05 0.96 17.87
N VAL A 3 -9.57 0.40 16.77
CA VAL A 3 -8.16 -0.01 16.67
C VAL A 3 -7.39 1.28 16.51
N ASP A 4 -6.65 1.70 17.54
CA ASP A 4 -5.73 2.82 17.42
C ASP A 4 -4.61 2.37 16.46
N GLY A 5 -4.79 2.69 15.18
CA GLY A 5 -3.87 2.32 14.11
C GLY A 5 -2.48 2.91 14.39
N ALA A 6 -1.45 2.10 14.14
CA ALA A 6 -0.07 2.53 14.35
C ALA A 6 0.21 3.78 13.50
N LEU A 7 0.71 4.84 14.14
CA LEU A 7 1.05 6.09 13.46
C LEU A 7 2.37 5.91 12.71
N LEU A 8 2.30 5.95 11.38
CA LEU A 8 3.49 6.03 10.55
C LEU A 8 4.04 7.46 10.63
N HIS A 9 5.28 7.62 11.09
CA HIS A 9 5.93 8.93 11.18
C HIS A 9 6.89 9.21 10.02
N GLN A 10 7.37 8.17 9.35
CA GLN A 10 8.29 8.25 8.23
C GLN A 10 7.85 7.30 7.14
N ALA A 11 8.18 7.61 5.89
CA ALA A 11 7.84 6.73 4.80
C ALA A 11 8.67 5.44 4.84
N VAL A 12 8.08 4.34 4.37
CA VAL A 12 8.70 3.01 4.31
C VAL A 12 8.59 2.50 2.88
N LEU A 13 9.70 2.03 2.33
CA LEU A 13 9.77 1.35 1.04
C LEU A 13 10.08 -0.12 1.28
N ASP A 14 9.24 -1.00 0.77
CA ASP A 14 9.54 -2.42 0.64
C ASP A 14 9.80 -2.73 -0.84
N PRO A 15 11.08 -2.81 -1.26
CA PRO A 15 11.42 -3.08 -2.65
C PRO A 15 11.23 -4.55 -3.05
N GLU A 16 11.15 -5.47 -2.08
CA GLU A 16 10.95 -6.90 -2.36
C GLU A 16 9.50 -7.18 -2.75
N TYR A 17 8.56 -6.59 -2.02
CA TYR A 17 7.12 -6.68 -2.32
C TYR A 17 6.60 -5.53 -3.19
N GLY A 18 7.43 -4.52 -3.48
CA GLY A 18 7.14 -3.48 -4.46
C GLY A 18 6.09 -2.45 -4.02
N PHE A 19 6.11 -2.05 -2.74
CA PHE A 19 5.19 -1.02 -2.23
C PHE A 19 5.88 0.05 -1.40
N PHE A 20 5.21 1.21 -1.30
CA PHE A 20 5.62 2.35 -0.51
C PHE A 20 4.48 2.81 0.39
N LEU A 21 4.77 2.94 1.69
CA LEU A 21 3.87 3.49 2.70
C LEU A 21 4.32 4.91 3.06
N ALA A 22 3.40 5.89 2.93
CA ALA A 22 3.68 7.27 3.25
C ALA A 22 2.68 7.82 4.28
N PRO A 23 3.14 8.58 5.29
CA PRO A 23 2.23 9.29 6.18
C PRO A 23 1.53 10.42 5.44
N MET A 24 0.24 10.61 5.73
CA MET A 24 -0.60 11.65 5.15
C MET A 24 -1.36 12.39 6.26
N THR A 25 -1.87 13.58 5.97
CA THR A 25 -2.70 14.36 6.91
C THR A 25 -3.92 13.60 7.43
N ARG A 26 -4.41 12.60 6.67
CA ARG A 26 -5.58 11.77 7.01
C ARG A 26 -5.24 10.27 7.02
N GLY A 27 -4.12 9.90 7.64
CA GLY A 27 -3.72 8.50 7.82
C GLY A 27 -2.49 8.13 6.99
N MET A 28 -2.56 7.03 6.27
CA MET A 28 -1.44 6.48 5.50
C MET A 28 -1.84 6.25 4.05
N ARG A 29 -0.87 6.35 3.13
CA ARG A 29 -1.05 5.97 1.72
C ARG A 29 -0.18 4.77 1.40
N LEU A 30 -0.82 3.70 0.94
CA LEU A 30 -0.18 2.55 0.31
C LEU A 30 -0.11 2.79 -1.20
N THR A 31 1.09 2.73 -1.76
CA THR A 31 1.36 2.91 -3.20
C THR A 31 2.07 1.67 -3.73
N THR A 32 1.60 1.11 -4.84
CA THR A 32 2.25 -0.03 -5.50
C THR A 32 3.18 0.42 -6.62
N ALA A 33 3.93 -0.52 -7.17
CA ALA A 33 4.53 -0.37 -8.48
C ALA A 33 3.47 -0.24 -9.60
N VAL A 34 3.96 -0.07 -10.84
CA VAL A 34 3.13 0.00 -12.03
C VAL A 34 2.61 -1.40 -12.41
N GLU A 35 1.34 -1.45 -12.80
CA GLU A 35 0.77 -2.59 -13.49
C GLU A 35 0.71 -2.26 -14.99
N LEU A 36 1.34 -3.09 -15.82
CA LEU A 36 1.34 -2.90 -17.27
C LEU A 36 0.23 -3.74 -17.91
N GLY A 37 -0.54 -3.12 -18.80
CA GLY A 37 -1.59 -3.76 -19.59
C GLY A 37 -1.63 -3.22 -21.01
N VAL A 38 -2.47 -3.80 -21.86
CA VAL A 38 -2.79 -3.19 -23.17
C VAL A 38 -3.48 -1.83 -22.95
N ARG A 39 -3.36 -0.92 -23.93
CA ARG A 39 -3.75 0.51 -23.78
C ARG A 39 -5.14 0.73 -23.16
N ASP A 40 -6.11 -0.08 -23.55
CA ASP A 40 -7.51 0.04 -23.13
C ASP A 40 -7.93 -1.12 -22.20
N ALA A 41 -6.97 -1.82 -21.59
CA ALA A 41 -7.25 -2.82 -20.58
C ALA A 41 -7.96 -2.17 -19.38
N PRO A 42 -8.97 -2.82 -18.79
CA PRO A 42 -9.55 -2.37 -17.54
C PRO A 42 -8.50 -2.45 -16.42
N CYS A 43 -8.59 -1.57 -15.42
CA CYS A 43 -7.76 -1.67 -14.22
C CYS A 43 -8.06 -2.98 -13.48
N THR A 44 -7.04 -3.80 -13.20
CA THR A 44 -7.24 -5.08 -12.50
C THR A 44 -7.10 -4.96 -10.98
N LEU A 45 -6.39 -3.92 -10.49
CA LEU A 45 -6.08 -3.69 -9.08
C LEU A 45 -5.30 -4.84 -8.41
N VAL A 46 -4.73 -5.76 -9.20
CA VAL A 46 -4.07 -6.97 -8.68
C VAL A 46 -2.85 -6.62 -7.82
N GLN A 47 -2.14 -5.54 -8.15
CA GLN A 47 -1.01 -5.05 -7.36
C GLN A 47 -1.44 -4.70 -5.93
N LEU A 48 -2.56 -3.98 -5.78
CA LEU A 48 -3.04 -3.56 -4.46
C LEU A 48 -3.48 -4.77 -3.64
N ALA A 49 -4.23 -5.69 -4.27
CA ALA A 49 -4.67 -6.92 -3.63
C ALA A 49 -3.51 -7.81 -3.17
N ALA A 50 -2.39 -7.80 -3.91
CA ALA A 50 -1.19 -8.56 -3.56
C ALA A 50 -0.43 -7.94 -2.38
N VAL A 51 -0.27 -6.61 -2.35
CA VAL A 51 0.59 -5.96 -1.34
C VAL A 51 -0.15 -5.60 -0.04
N GLU A 52 -1.47 -5.38 -0.07
CA GLU A 52 -2.22 -4.95 1.11
C GLU A 52 -2.09 -5.94 2.30
N PRO A 53 -2.20 -7.27 2.11
CA PRO A 53 -1.98 -8.23 3.19
C PRO A 53 -0.57 -8.19 3.77
N VAL A 54 0.44 -7.85 2.95
CA VAL A 54 1.84 -7.73 3.38
C VAL A 54 2.03 -6.44 4.18
N ALA A 55 1.52 -5.31 3.66
CA ALA A 55 1.58 -4.02 4.33
C ALA A 55 0.88 -4.06 5.70
N ARG A 56 -0.25 -4.78 5.82
CA ARG A 56 -0.99 -5.01 7.07
C ARG A 56 -0.20 -5.77 8.14
N ARG A 57 0.81 -6.56 7.75
CA ARG A 57 1.71 -7.25 8.69
C ARG A 57 2.77 -6.32 9.27
N MET A 58 3.13 -5.25 8.54
CA MET A 58 4.14 -4.27 8.97
C MET A 58 3.55 -3.19 9.88
N LEU A 59 2.40 -2.64 9.51
CA LEU A 59 1.59 -1.78 10.36
C LEU A 59 0.13 -2.25 10.29
N PRO A 60 -0.61 -2.25 11.41
CA PRO A 60 -2.05 -2.47 11.36
C PRO A 60 -2.71 -1.31 10.58
N LEU A 61 -2.95 -1.54 9.28
CA LEU A 61 -3.65 -0.62 8.37
C LEU A 61 -5.15 -0.54 8.66
#